data_AF-A0A482WY23-F1
#
_entry.id   AF-A0A482WY23-F1
#
_cell.length_a   1.000
_cell.length_b   1.000
_cell.length_c   1.000
_cell.angle_alpha   90.00
_cell.angle_beta   90.00
_cell.angle_gamma   90.00
#
_symmetry.space_group_name_H-M   'P 1'
#
loop_
_entity.id
_entity.type
_entity.pdbx_description
1 polymer ?
#
loop_
_entity_poly.entity_id
_entity_poly.type
_entity_poly.pdbx_seq_one_letter_code
_entity_poly.pdbx_strand_id
1 'polypeptide(L)'
;MDPEIADRMHSPLSQSCCLSIRLGQLDHDMLEEAYERFFRSINELFNDFFPEKKLKCNSRPQKKSSTQPKRVNTWFSPELSMIRNFVLTVRDNYESTTCPRDKEKLHALYSKVRCMYKNKILNAKKCANVSDIENAPNPCKVAWNLIYRRRDPGRASKSTYEASPDEFNEFLLQNVKRIIVPVSNVNEGCELVALEEDNT
;
A
#
# COMPACT_ATOMS: atom_id res chain seq x y z
N MET A 1 -85.84 -8.13 -31.12
CA MET A 1 -85.43 -7.00 -31.96
C MET A 1 -85.31 -5.83 -31.01
N ASP A 2 -84.14 -5.70 -30.37
CA ASP A 2 -83.86 -4.66 -29.38
C ASP A 2 -82.65 -3.83 -29.85
N PRO A 3 -82.79 -2.51 -30.04
CA PRO A 3 -81.73 -1.65 -30.50
C PRO A 3 -81.06 -0.95 -29.30
N GLU A 4 -80.11 -1.62 -28.66
CA GLU A 4 -79.29 -1.00 -27.59
C GLU A 4 -77.79 -1.30 -27.79
N ILE A 5 -77.36 -1.17 -29.05
CA ILE A 5 -75.95 -1.21 -29.47
C ILE A 5 -75.62 0.16 -30.07
N ALA A 6 -75.29 1.14 -29.24
CA ALA A 6 -74.55 2.35 -29.66
C ALA A 6 -74.08 3.23 -28.49
N ASP A 7 -73.54 2.69 -27.39
CA ASP A 7 -72.80 3.58 -26.46
C ASP A 7 -71.74 2.88 -25.60
N ARG A 8 -70.84 2.12 -26.25
CA ARG A 8 -69.68 1.50 -25.60
C ARG A 8 -68.40 1.69 -26.40
N MET A 9 -68.03 2.95 -26.64
CA MET A 9 -66.66 3.31 -27.00
C MET A 9 -66.23 4.61 -26.30
N HIS A 10 -66.10 4.56 -24.97
CA HIS A 10 -65.19 5.46 -24.26
C HIS A 10 -64.02 4.64 -23.71
N SER A 11 -62.91 4.75 -24.42
CA SER A 11 -61.58 4.24 -24.09
C SER A 11 -60.93 5.11 -23.01
N PRO A 12 -60.46 4.57 -21.87
CA PRO A 12 -59.56 5.27 -20.98
C PRO A 12 -58.12 4.90 -21.35
N LEU A 13 -57.56 5.60 -22.34
CA LEU A 13 -56.10 5.66 -22.51
C LEU A 13 -55.59 6.93 -21.82
N SER A 14 -54.51 6.75 -21.05
CA SER A 14 -53.68 7.81 -20.46
C SER A 14 -54.14 8.38 -19.11
N GLN A 15 -54.09 7.56 -18.06
CA GLN A 15 -53.69 8.07 -16.74
C GLN A 15 -52.19 8.35 -16.78
N SER A 16 -51.83 9.50 -17.36
CA SER A 16 -50.56 10.14 -17.10
C SER A 16 -50.46 10.37 -15.60
N CYS A 17 -49.46 9.74 -14.98
CA CYS A 17 -49.10 9.91 -13.59
C CYS A 17 -48.48 11.31 -13.41
N CYS A 18 -49.30 12.35 -13.55
CA CYS A 18 -48.97 13.69 -13.09
C CYS A 18 -49.11 13.66 -11.57
N LEU A 19 -48.02 13.31 -10.87
CA LEU A 19 -47.79 13.72 -9.49
C LEU A 19 -47.78 15.24 -9.46
N SER A 20 -48.96 15.84 -9.48
CA SER A 20 -49.18 17.23 -9.14
C SER A 20 -49.02 17.32 -7.63
N ILE A 21 -47.75 17.30 -7.18
CA ILE A 21 -47.40 17.70 -5.83
C ILE A 21 -47.86 19.15 -5.74
N ARG A 22 -49.00 19.37 -5.08
CA ARG A 22 -49.30 20.66 -4.48
C ARG A 22 -48.18 20.92 -3.49
N LEU A 23 -47.11 21.57 -3.96
CA LEU A 23 -46.23 22.35 -3.11
C LEU A 23 -47.07 23.54 -2.63
N GLY A 24 -47.98 23.25 -1.70
CA GLY A 24 -48.55 24.28 -0.86
C GLY A 24 -47.38 24.98 -0.20
N GLN A 25 -47.34 26.30 -0.37
CA GLN A 25 -46.43 27.26 0.24
C GLN A 25 -45.65 26.66 1.41
N LEU A 26 -44.52 26.02 1.10
CA LEU A 26 -43.49 25.77 2.07
C LEU A 26 -42.98 27.16 2.41
N ASP A 27 -43.23 27.55 3.65
CA ASP A 27 -42.87 28.86 4.15
C ASP A 27 -41.40 29.10 3.80
N HIS A 28 -41.16 30.11 2.96
CA HIS A 28 -39.81 30.39 2.43
C HIS A 28 -38.82 30.52 3.58
N ASP A 29 -39.29 31.03 4.71
CA ASP A 29 -38.54 31.22 5.95
C ASP A 29 -38.12 29.89 6.60
N MET A 30 -38.96 28.84 6.53
CA MET A 30 -38.59 27.51 7.02
C MET A 30 -37.52 26.83 6.17
N LEU A 31 -37.55 27.06 4.86
CA LEU A 31 -36.54 26.53 3.93
C LEU A 31 -35.18 27.18 4.18
N GLU A 32 -35.17 28.50 4.37
CA GLU A 32 -33.96 29.27 4.68
C GLU A 32 -33.36 28.83 6.03
N GLU A 33 -34.18 28.63 7.06
CA GLU A 33 -33.70 28.17 8.37
C GLU A 33 -33.09 26.76 8.29
N ALA A 34 -33.70 25.85 7.53
CA ALA A 34 -33.19 24.51 7.32
C ALA A 34 -31.86 24.51 6.56
N TYR A 35 -31.73 25.38 5.55
CA TYR A 35 -30.50 25.57 4.79
C TYR A 35 -29.37 26.11 5.68
N GLU A 36 -29.64 27.14 6.48
CA GLU A 36 -28.68 27.72 7.41
C GLU A 36 -28.22 26.72 8.48
N ARG A 37 -29.13 25.89 9.01
CA ARG A 37 -28.77 24.79 9.92
C ARG A 37 -27.81 23.81 9.27
N PHE A 38 -28.10 23.39 8.04
CA PHE A 38 -27.26 22.46 7.29
C PHE A 38 -25.86 23.04 7.05
N PHE A 39 -25.76 24.28 6.58
CA PHE A 39 -24.46 24.92 6.35
C PHE A 39 -23.68 25.16 7.64
N ARG A 40 -24.36 25.48 8.74
CA ARG A 40 -23.73 25.60 10.05
C ARG A 40 -23.10 24.26 10.48
N SER A 41 -23.84 23.16 10.36
CA SER A 41 -23.30 21.83 10.69
C SER A 41 -22.12 21.45 9.80
N ILE A 42 -22.16 21.78 8.51
CA ILE A 42 -21.01 21.58 7.62
C ILE A 42 -19.81 22.43 8.05
N ASN A 43 -20.02 23.69 8.39
CA ASN A 43 -18.96 24.59 8.82
C ASN A 43 -18.35 24.16 10.16
N GLU A 44 -19.15 23.70 11.10
CA GLU A 44 -18.69 23.13 12.37
C GLU A 44 -17.82 21.90 12.11
N LEU A 45 -18.30 20.94 11.31
CA LEU A 45 -17.51 19.78 10.90
C LEU A 45 -16.23 20.20 10.17
N PHE A 46 -16.31 21.19 9.26
CA PHE A 46 -15.16 21.66 8.52
C PHE A 46 -14.11 22.28 9.46
N ASN A 47 -14.51 23.09 10.42
CA ASN A 47 -13.60 23.69 11.39
C ASN A 47 -12.99 22.66 12.34
N ASP A 48 -13.75 21.62 12.71
CA ASP A 48 -13.28 20.52 13.56
C ASP A 48 -12.23 19.66 12.83
N PHE A 49 -12.44 19.38 11.54
CA PHE A 49 -11.54 18.54 10.74
C PHE A 49 -10.40 19.32 10.06
N PHE A 50 -10.59 20.62 9.82
CA PHE A 50 -9.66 21.52 9.13
C PHE A 50 -9.45 22.82 9.92
N PRO A 51 -8.93 22.76 11.17
CA PRO A 51 -8.69 23.95 11.96
C PRO A 51 -7.72 24.89 11.23
N GLU A 52 -8.08 26.18 11.20
CA GLU A 52 -7.33 27.21 10.49
C GLU A 52 -5.93 27.39 11.09
N LYS A 53 -4.94 26.69 10.52
CA LYS A 53 -3.54 26.77 10.98
C LYS A 53 -2.94 28.10 10.50
N LYS A 54 -2.78 29.06 11.41
CA LYS A 54 -1.98 30.27 11.16
C LYS A 54 -0.54 29.87 10.86
N LEU A 55 -0.15 29.95 9.58
CA LEU A 55 1.20 29.64 9.14
C LEU A 55 2.16 30.69 9.73
N LYS A 56 2.99 30.27 10.69
CA LYS A 56 4.13 31.09 11.13
C LYS A 56 5.11 31.19 9.98
N CYS A 57 5.18 32.35 9.34
CA CYS A 57 6.18 32.65 8.33
C CYS A 57 7.54 32.78 9.02
N ASN A 58 8.21 31.66 9.25
CA ASN A 58 9.58 31.63 9.75
C ASN A 58 10.51 31.93 8.57
N SER A 59 10.79 33.21 8.34
CA SER A 59 11.83 33.69 7.42
C SER A 59 13.21 33.29 7.94
N ARG A 60 13.60 32.03 7.77
CA ARG A 60 14.98 31.62 7.98
C ARG A 60 15.81 32.07 6.77
N PRO A 61 16.98 32.70 6.98
CA PRO A 61 17.86 33.06 5.88
C PRO A 61 18.31 31.80 5.14
N GLN A 62 18.05 31.77 3.83
CA GLN A 62 18.46 30.66 2.98
C GLN A 62 19.99 30.60 2.91
N LYS A 63 20.57 29.51 3.44
CA LYS A 63 21.97 29.18 3.18
C LYS A 63 22.12 28.92 1.68
N LYS A 64 23.01 29.69 1.03
CA LYS A 64 23.37 29.56 -0.38
C LYS A 64 23.74 28.10 -0.68
N SER A 65 22.91 27.41 -1.44
CA SER A 65 23.15 26.01 -1.81
C SER A 65 24.18 25.92 -2.93
N SER A 66 25.10 24.96 -2.77
CA SER A 66 26.05 24.49 -3.78
C SER A 66 25.45 24.44 -5.21
N THR A 67 26.25 24.88 -6.18
CA THR A 67 25.95 25.03 -7.61
C THR A 67 25.72 23.70 -8.36
N GLN A 68 25.66 22.56 -7.67
CA GLN A 68 25.30 21.32 -8.33
C GLN A 68 23.79 21.29 -8.60
N PRO A 69 23.37 20.97 -9.84
CA PRO A 69 21.95 20.83 -10.14
C PRO A 69 21.38 19.76 -9.20
N LYS A 70 20.52 20.19 -8.27
CA LYS A 70 19.79 19.27 -7.40
C LYS A 70 19.03 18.33 -8.34
N ARG A 71 19.43 17.05 -8.35
CA ARG A 71 18.66 16.02 -9.03
C ARG A 71 17.25 16.09 -8.45
N VAL A 72 16.31 16.59 -9.26
CA VAL A 72 14.90 16.59 -8.90
C VAL A 72 14.56 15.15 -8.61
N ASN A 73 14.00 14.90 -7.44
CA ASN A 73 13.73 13.57 -6.95
C ASN A 73 12.54 13.02 -7.74
N THR A 74 12.79 12.49 -8.94
CA THR A 74 11.79 12.15 -9.97
C THR A 74 10.71 11.20 -9.47
N TRP A 75 11.04 10.36 -8.49
CA TRP A 75 10.11 9.39 -7.92
C TRP A 75 9.10 10.01 -6.93
N PHE A 76 9.30 11.23 -6.45
CA PHE A 76 8.40 11.86 -5.47
C PHE A 76 7.31 12.67 -6.16
N SER A 77 6.16 12.04 -6.40
CA SER A 77 5.02 12.64 -7.09
C SER A 77 4.19 13.59 -6.21
N PRO A 78 3.41 14.50 -6.80
CA PRO A 78 2.41 15.31 -6.08
C PRO A 78 1.42 14.45 -5.28
N GLU A 79 1.04 13.28 -5.83
CA GLU A 79 0.17 12.33 -5.14
C GLU A 79 0.78 11.82 -3.82
N LEU A 80 2.06 11.45 -3.82
CA LEU A 80 2.76 11.06 -2.60
C LEU A 80 2.84 12.20 -1.59
N SER A 81 2.94 13.44 -2.06
CA SER A 81 2.90 14.64 -1.22
C SER A 81 1.55 14.79 -0.52
N MET A 82 0.44 14.60 -1.26
CA MET A 82 -0.91 14.65 -0.69
C MET A 82 -1.08 13.58 0.41
N ILE A 83 -0.63 12.35 0.15
CA ILE A 83 -0.73 11.26 1.11
C ILE A 83 0.14 11.53 2.33
N ARG A 84 1.35 12.08 2.15
CA ARG A 84 2.21 12.52 3.26
C ARG A 84 1.50 13.55 4.13
N ASN A 85 0.87 14.55 3.53
CA ASN A 85 0.13 15.57 4.27
C ASN A 85 -1.05 14.94 5.03
N PHE A 86 -1.75 13.99 4.41
CA PHE A 86 -2.81 13.25 5.09
C PHE A 86 -2.30 12.45 6.29
N VAL A 87 -1.16 11.75 6.17
CA VAL A 87 -0.50 11.06 7.30
C VAL A 87 -0.23 12.05 8.45
N LEU A 88 0.28 13.25 8.12
CA LEU A 88 0.58 14.28 9.13
C LEU A 88 -0.69 14.80 9.79
N THR A 89 -1.74 15.09 9.03
CA THR A 89 -3.04 15.53 9.58
C THR A 89 -3.62 14.49 10.53
N VAL A 90 -3.66 13.22 10.14
CA VAL A 90 -4.20 12.15 11.00
C VAL A 90 -3.35 11.99 12.27
N ARG A 91 -2.02 12.12 12.17
CA ARG A 91 -1.12 12.10 13.33
C ARG A 91 -1.40 13.27 14.27
N ASP A 92 -1.48 14.49 13.74
CA ASP A 92 -1.72 15.69 14.52
C ASP A 92 -3.08 15.59 15.25
N ASN A 93 -4.11 15.05 14.59
CA ASN A 93 -5.43 14.80 15.21
C ASN A 93 -5.36 13.74 16.31
N TYR A 94 -4.65 12.63 16.07
CA TYR A 94 -4.41 11.59 17.09
C TYR A 94 -3.69 12.14 18.32
N GLU A 95 -2.66 12.98 18.12
CA GLU A 95 -1.89 13.59 19.21
C GLU A 95 -2.69 14.64 19.99
N SER A 96 -3.59 15.37 19.31
CA SER A 96 -4.38 16.46 19.90
C SER A 96 -5.66 15.97 20.62
N THR A 97 -6.09 14.73 20.37
CA THR A 97 -7.33 14.19 20.94
C THR A 97 -7.13 13.74 22.39
N THR A 98 -7.94 14.27 23.29
CA THR A 98 -8.01 13.89 24.72
C THR A 98 -9.01 12.76 25.00
N CYS A 99 -10.02 12.57 24.15
CA CYS A 99 -11.04 11.51 24.30
C CYS A 99 -10.43 10.12 24.06
N PRO A 100 -10.46 9.18 25.02
CA PRO A 100 -9.85 7.85 24.86
C PRO A 100 -10.44 7.03 23.70
N ARG A 101 -11.77 7.08 23.52
CA ARG A 101 -12.48 6.33 22.47
C ARG A 101 -12.09 6.79 21.07
N ASP A 102 -11.97 8.10 20.86
CA ASP A 102 -11.60 8.65 19.55
C ASP A 102 -10.11 8.52 19.28
N LYS A 103 -9.29 8.57 20.34
CA LYS A 103 -7.85 8.35 20.26
C LYS A 103 -7.50 6.96 19.72
N GLU A 104 -8.19 5.91 20.16
CA GLU A 104 -8.00 4.55 19.63
C GLU A 104 -8.33 4.45 18.13
N LYS A 105 -9.47 5.02 17.73
CA LYS A 105 -9.88 5.06 16.31
C LYS A 105 -8.88 5.82 15.44
N LEU A 106 -8.43 6.99 15.91
CA LEU A 106 -7.44 7.81 15.21
C LEU A 106 -6.07 7.12 15.14
N HIS A 107 -5.68 6.39 16.19
CA HIS A 107 -4.45 5.60 16.18
C HIS A 107 -4.50 4.48 15.12
N ALA A 108 -5.62 3.75 15.04
CA ALA A 108 -5.84 2.73 14.03
C ALA A 108 -5.79 3.31 12.60
N LEU A 109 -6.46 4.45 12.40
CA LEU A 109 -6.44 5.18 11.13
C LEU A 109 -5.02 5.64 10.77
N TYR A 110 -4.30 6.26 11.70
CA TYR A 110 -2.92 6.70 11.51
C TYR A 110 -2.02 5.54 11.10
N SER A 111 -2.11 4.41 11.79
CA SER A 111 -1.32 3.21 11.50
C SER A 111 -1.59 2.69 10.09
N LYS A 112 -2.86 2.63 9.68
CA LYS A 112 -3.28 2.22 8.33
C LYS A 112 -2.72 3.16 7.26
N VAL A 113 -2.93 4.47 7.42
CA VAL A 113 -2.50 5.47 6.44
C VAL A 113 -0.98 5.55 6.35
N ARG A 114 -0.26 5.45 7.48
CA ARG A 114 1.21 5.37 7.52
C ARG A 114 1.74 4.15 6.79
N CYS A 115 1.11 2.97 6.98
CA CYS A 115 1.48 1.75 6.26
C CYS A 115 1.29 1.93 4.75
N MET A 116 0.12 2.42 4.33
CA MET A 116 -0.17 2.73 2.93
C MET A 116 0.86 3.69 2.32
N TYR A 117 1.19 4.79 3.02
CA TYR A 117 2.19 5.75 2.56
C TYR A 117 3.56 5.11 2.36
N LYS A 118 4.03 4.29 3.33
CA LYS A 118 5.29 3.56 3.21
C LYS A 118 5.31 2.66 1.98
N ASN A 119 4.22 1.91 1.74
CA ASN A 119 4.11 1.02 0.59
C ASN A 119 4.15 1.80 -0.73
N LYS A 120 3.42 2.91 -0.83
CA LYS A 120 3.47 3.77 -2.02
C LYS A 120 4.84 4.39 -2.26
N ILE A 121 5.56 4.82 -1.21
CA ILE A 121 6.94 5.30 -1.32
C ILE A 121 7.87 4.20 -1.85
N LEU A 122 7.74 2.97 -1.33
CA LEU A 122 8.54 1.84 -1.79
C LEU A 122 8.27 1.53 -3.27
N ASN A 123 7.01 1.50 -3.68
CA ASN A 123 6.63 1.26 -5.07
C ASN A 123 7.14 2.36 -5.98
N ALA A 124 6.96 3.64 -5.64
CA ALA A 124 7.44 4.75 -6.45
C ALA A 124 8.96 4.71 -6.65
N LYS A 125 9.72 4.40 -5.60
CA LYS A 125 11.17 4.19 -5.70
C LYS A 125 11.53 3.01 -6.60
N LYS A 126 10.80 1.89 -6.51
CA LYS A 126 11.03 0.73 -7.39
C LYS A 126 10.75 1.09 -8.85
N CYS A 127 9.61 1.71 -9.15
CA CYS A 127 9.25 2.13 -10.50
C CYS A 127 10.27 3.10 -11.09
N ALA A 128 10.74 4.07 -10.31
CA ALA A 128 11.78 4.99 -10.77
C ALA A 128 13.11 4.29 -11.02
N ASN A 129 13.52 3.36 -10.16
CA ASN A 129 14.73 2.56 -10.42
C ASN A 129 14.61 1.74 -11.71
N VAL A 130 13.43 1.13 -11.97
CA VAL A 130 13.17 0.36 -13.19
C VAL A 130 13.27 1.28 -14.40
N SER A 131 12.56 2.42 -14.37
CA SER A 131 12.61 3.44 -15.42
C SER A 131 14.05 3.95 -15.66
N ASP A 132 14.82 4.18 -14.61
CA ASP A 132 16.22 4.62 -14.71
C ASP A 132 17.12 3.57 -15.38
N ILE A 133 16.84 2.27 -15.16
CA ILE A 133 17.60 1.17 -15.75
C ILE A 133 17.21 0.98 -17.23
N GLU A 134 15.91 0.95 -17.52
CA GLU A 134 15.38 0.69 -18.87
C GLU A 134 15.75 1.81 -19.85
N ASN A 135 15.73 3.07 -19.41
CA ASN A 135 16.04 4.22 -20.25
C ASN A 135 17.54 4.55 -20.32
N ALA A 136 18.41 3.79 -19.63
CA ALA A 136 19.84 4.06 -19.62
C ALA A 136 20.52 3.57 -20.91
N PRO A 137 21.55 4.29 -21.40
CA PRO A 137 22.39 3.79 -22.50
C PRO A 137 23.10 2.47 -22.19
N ASN A 138 23.33 2.19 -20.90
CA ASN A 138 23.87 0.92 -20.42
C ASN A 138 23.09 0.46 -19.16
N PRO A 139 22.02 -0.33 -19.35
CA PRO A 139 21.16 -0.79 -18.25
C PRO A 139 21.92 -1.61 -17.20
N CYS A 140 22.82 -2.49 -17.64
CA CYS A 140 23.61 -3.35 -16.76
C CYS A 140 24.50 -2.54 -15.80
N LYS A 141 25.22 -1.54 -16.32
CA LYS A 141 26.06 -0.64 -15.51
C LYS A 141 25.22 0.16 -14.51
N VAL A 142 24.05 0.66 -14.92
CA VAL A 142 23.15 1.41 -14.02
C VAL A 142 22.58 0.51 -12.92
N ALA A 143 22.12 -0.69 -13.27
CA ALA A 143 21.64 -1.68 -12.31
C ALA A 143 22.73 -2.09 -11.30
N TRP A 144 23.96 -2.36 -11.78
CA TRP A 144 25.09 -2.67 -10.91
C TRP A 144 25.42 -1.52 -9.96
N ASN A 145 25.46 -0.29 -10.46
CA ASN A 145 25.65 0.91 -9.64
C ASN A 145 24.54 1.09 -8.59
N LEU A 146 23.29 0.76 -8.93
CA LEU A 146 22.17 0.82 -8.00
C LEU A 146 22.33 -0.19 -6.84
N ILE A 147 22.76 -1.42 -7.15
CA ILE A 147 23.07 -2.44 -6.13
C ILE A 147 24.24 -1.98 -5.26
N TYR A 148 25.32 -1.51 -5.90
CA TYR A 148 26.53 -1.07 -5.22
C TYR A 148 26.25 0.09 -4.25
N ARG A 149 25.44 1.08 -4.66
CA ARG A 149 25.02 2.20 -3.78
C ARG A 149 24.23 1.77 -2.56
N ARG A 150 23.50 0.66 -2.63
CA ARG A 150 22.73 0.12 -1.49
C ARG A 150 23.54 -0.82 -0.60
N ARG A 151 24.68 -1.29 -1.11
CA ARG A 151 25.70 -2.00 -0.34
C ARG A 151 26.48 -0.97 0.48
N ASP A 152 25.83 -0.45 1.52
CA ASP A 152 26.47 0.42 2.49
C ASP A 152 27.66 -0.35 3.11
N PRO A 153 28.92 0.12 2.99
CA PRO A 153 30.08 -0.55 3.54
C PRO A 153 29.96 -0.77 5.07
N GLY A 154 29.19 0.07 5.76
CA GLY A 154 28.91 -0.05 7.19
C GLY A 154 27.77 -1.00 7.54
N ARG A 155 27.00 -1.48 6.55
CA ARG A 155 25.83 -2.36 6.72
C ARG A 155 25.98 -3.71 6.01
N ALA A 156 27.12 -3.97 5.36
CA ALA A 156 27.63 -5.33 5.36
C ALA A 156 27.62 -5.74 6.83
N SER A 157 26.68 -6.59 7.23
CA SER A 157 26.81 -7.21 8.53
C SER A 157 28.25 -7.68 8.56
N LYS A 158 28.99 -7.30 9.59
CA LYS A 158 30.02 -8.19 10.06
C LYS A 158 29.25 -9.44 10.43
N SER A 159 28.89 -10.26 9.45
CA SER A 159 28.60 -11.64 9.70
C SER A 159 29.95 -12.13 10.16
N THR A 160 30.16 -12.06 11.46
CA THR A 160 31.01 -12.97 12.19
C THR A 160 30.41 -14.35 11.94
N TYR A 161 30.55 -14.85 10.72
CA TYR A 161 30.56 -16.27 10.51
C TYR A 161 31.84 -16.71 11.20
N GLU A 162 31.67 -17.26 12.39
CA GLU A 162 32.76 -17.80 13.21
C GLU A 162 33.37 -19.05 12.56
N ALA A 163 32.69 -19.65 11.59
CA ALA A 163 33.23 -20.75 10.81
C ALA A 163 34.41 -20.27 9.97
N SER A 164 35.61 -20.69 10.38
CA SER A 164 36.79 -20.58 9.53
C SER A 164 36.60 -21.42 8.26
N PRO A 165 37.33 -21.12 7.17
CA PRO A 165 37.33 -21.98 5.99
C PRO A 165 37.63 -23.45 6.32
N ASP A 166 38.47 -23.69 7.32
CA ASP A 166 38.84 -25.04 7.77
C ASP A 166 37.69 -25.75 8.48
N GLU A 167 36.93 -25.05 9.33
CA GLU A 167 35.72 -25.61 9.97
C GLU A 167 34.64 -25.96 8.95
N PHE A 168 34.47 -25.12 7.92
CA PHE A 168 33.56 -25.42 6.83
C PHE A 168 34.02 -26.64 6.00
N ASN A 169 35.31 -26.74 5.71
CA ASN A 169 35.88 -27.87 4.98
C ASN A 169 35.75 -29.17 5.77
N GLU A 170 36.04 -29.14 7.07
CA GLU A 170 35.89 -30.30 7.95
C GLU A 170 34.43 -30.76 8.03
N PHE A 171 33.49 -29.82 8.16
CA PHE A 171 32.06 -30.11 8.09
C PHE A 171 31.69 -30.80 6.77
N LEU A 172 32.16 -30.28 5.64
CA LEU A 172 31.87 -30.86 4.32
C LEU A 172 32.43 -32.28 4.20
N LEU A 173 33.69 -32.48 4.60
CA LEU A 173 34.36 -33.78 4.59
C LEU A 173 33.66 -34.80 5.51
N GLN A 174 33.21 -34.38 6.69
CA GLN A 174 32.45 -35.25 7.60
C GLN A 174 31.10 -35.66 7.01
N ASN A 175 30.39 -34.74 6.35
CA ASN A 175 29.14 -35.07 5.67
C ASN A 175 29.38 -36.05 4.51
N VAL A 176 30.43 -35.85 3.71
CA VAL A 176 30.80 -36.77 2.64
C VAL A 176 31.16 -38.16 3.19
N LYS A 177 31.95 -38.25 4.26
CA LYS A 177 32.27 -39.52 4.94
C LYS A 177 31.01 -40.24 5.43
N ARG A 178 30.05 -39.51 6.02
CA ARG A 178 28.76 -40.08 6.47
C ARG A 178 27.91 -40.65 5.34
N ILE A 179 28.05 -40.12 4.12
CA ILE A 179 27.35 -40.64 2.93
C ILE A 179 28.08 -41.87 2.38
N ILE A 180 29.41 -41.86 2.37
CA ILE A 180 30.21 -42.96 1.80
C ILE A 180 30.15 -44.23 2.67
N VAL A 181 30.20 -44.12 4.00
CA VAL A 181 30.17 -45.28 4.91
C VAL A 181 28.97 -46.22 4.66
N PRO A 182 27.73 -45.73 4.53
CA PRO A 182 26.60 -46.60 4.18
C PRO A 182 26.66 -47.18 2.77
N VAL A 183 27.31 -46.52 1.81
CA VAL A 183 27.40 -47.02 0.41
C VAL A 183 28.36 -48.22 0.30
N SER A 184 29.45 -48.24 1.08
CA SER A 184 30.40 -49.35 1.08
C SER A 184 29.84 -50.62 1.74
N ASN A 185 28.99 -50.47 2.75
CA ASN A 185 28.42 -51.61 3.51
C ASN A 185 27.25 -52.30 2.81
N VAL A 186 26.70 -51.74 1.72
CA VAL A 186 25.64 -52.38 0.93
C VAL A 186 26.22 -53.38 -0.09
N ASN A 187 27.52 -53.32 -0.37
CA ASN A 187 28.17 -54.18 -1.37
C ASN A 187 28.72 -55.51 -0.82
N GLU A 188 28.69 -55.76 0.49
CA GLU A 188 29.17 -57.03 1.09
C GLU A 188 28.03 -57.98 1.52
N GLY A 189 26.77 -57.67 1.18
CA GLY A 189 25.59 -58.45 1.59
C GLY A 189 24.89 -59.23 0.47
N CYS A 190 25.45 -59.30 -0.73
CA CYS A 190 24.92 -60.16 -1.81
C CYS A 190 25.83 -61.40 -1.95
N GLU A 191 25.87 -62.19 -0.89
CA GLU A 191 26.51 -63.50 -0.88
C GLU A 191 25.64 -64.46 -1.71
N LEU A 192 26.26 -64.95 -2.79
CA LEU A 192 25.76 -65.97 -3.70
C LEU A 192 25.30 -67.22 -2.92
N VAL A 193 23.99 -67.49 -2.92
CA VAL A 193 23.49 -68.86 -2.78
C VAL A 193 23.39 -69.44 -4.18
N ALA A 194 24.48 -70.03 -4.64
CA ALA A 194 24.50 -70.94 -5.78
C ALA A 194 25.34 -72.16 -5.39
N LEU A 195 24.67 -73.15 -4.80
CA LEU A 195 25.06 -74.56 -4.79
C LEU A 195 23.78 -75.30 -5.20
N GLU A 196 23.68 -75.71 -6.46
CA GLU A 196 24.06 -77.05 -6.93
C GLU A 196 23.46 -78.16 -6.06
N GLU A 197 22.33 -78.73 -6.52
CA GLU A 197 22.13 -80.18 -6.44
C GLU A 197 21.63 -80.69 -7.80
N ASP A 198 22.38 -81.70 -8.26
CA ASP A 198 22.32 -82.42 -9.51
C ASP A 198 21.08 -83.32 -9.65
N ASN A 199 20.54 -83.32 -10.87
CA ASN A 199 20.34 -84.48 -11.73
C ASN A 199 19.44 -85.66 -11.30
N THR A 200 18.54 -86.00 -12.24
CA THR A 200 17.82 -87.29 -12.48
C THR A 200 16.45 -87.49 -11.86
#